data_AF-A0A538EPI4-F1
#
_entry.id   AF-A0A538EPI4-F1
#
_cell.length_a   1.000
_cell.length_b   1.000
_cell.length_c   1.000
_cell.angle_alpha   90.00
_cell.angle_beta   90.00
_cell.angle_gamma   90.00
#
_symmetry.space_group_name_H-M   'P 1'
#
loop_
_entity.id
_entity.type
_entity.pdbx_description
1 polymer ?
#
loop_
_entity_poly.entity_id
_entity_poly.type
_entity_poly.pdbx_seq_one_letter_code
_entity_poly.pdbx_strand_id
1 'polypeptide(L)'
;TLRNVIGSMDLEKALTSRDEINRHLSGVLDETTGRWGIKVTRVEIKAIEPPPSIRDSMEKQMRAERDRRAAILNAEGIKQSQILTADGDRQGAILRAQGEREARILQAEGQAKAIQTVFNAVHAANPDSKVLAYQYLQALPQIAAGPSNKVWIIPAELTKALEGISGALGGLLPETGGPITTEPVVEQSNQAALDQALAEAQAVAAETEKEAVRGLPTSHSSYSSGYSTNMDRVDQADEA
;
A
#
# COMPACT_ATOMS: atom_id res chain seq x y z
N THR A 1 12.68 4.38 65.64
CA THR A 1 11.46 4.66 64.84
C THR A 1 11.81 5.31 63.51
N LEU A 2 12.41 6.51 63.46
CA LEU A 2 12.83 7.18 62.20
C LEU A 2 13.80 6.34 61.34
N ARG A 3 14.84 5.77 61.97
CA ARG A 3 15.84 4.95 61.28
C ARG A 3 15.22 3.72 60.59
N ASN A 4 14.19 3.10 61.17
CA ASN A 4 13.55 1.92 60.59
C ASN A 4 12.69 2.29 59.38
N VAL A 5 11.94 3.40 59.46
CA VAL A 5 11.09 3.87 58.35
C VAL A 5 11.95 4.25 57.15
N ILE A 6 13.07 4.95 57.36
CA ILE A 6 14.00 5.30 56.28
C ILE A 6 14.72 4.06 55.74
N GLY A 7 15.09 3.11 56.61
CA GLY A 7 15.81 1.90 56.20
C GLY A 7 15.00 0.92 55.35
N SER A 8 13.67 0.99 55.36
CA SER A 8 12.80 0.13 54.55
C SER A 8 12.37 0.74 53.21
N MET A 9 12.71 2.01 52.93
CA MET A 9 12.31 2.71 51.71
C MET A 9 13.49 2.85 50.75
N ASP A 10 13.21 2.85 49.45
CA ASP A 10 14.21 3.21 48.45
C ASP A 10 14.59 4.69 48.58
N LEU A 11 15.86 5.02 48.31
CA LEU A 11 16.41 6.36 48.51
C LEU A 11 15.72 7.40 47.62
N GLU A 12 15.38 7.06 46.38
CA GLU A 12 14.65 7.96 45.47
C GLU A 12 13.23 8.27 45.99
N LYS A 13 12.56 7.24 46.51
CA LYS A 13 11.25 7.39 47.17
C LYS A 13 11.36 8.18 48.47
N ALA A 14 12.42 8.01 49.23
CA ALA A 14 12.65 8.77 50.47
C ALA A 14 12.85 10.28 50.21
N LEU A 15 13.46 10.64 49.08
CA LEU A 15 13.68 12.03 48.67
C LEU A 15 12.40 12.69 48.10
N THR A 16 11.56 11.92 47.41
CA THR A 16 10.35 12.44 46.75
C THR A 16 9.13 12.42 47.68
N SER A 17 8.97 11.39 48.52
CA SER A 17 7.77 11.15 49.33
C SER A 17 7.88 11.68 50.78
N ARG A 18 8.30 12.93 50.98
CA ARG A 18 8.49 13.51 52.33
C ARG A 18 7.21 13.49 53.18
N ASP A 19 6.05 13.71 52.56
CA ASP A 19 4.75 13.73 53.26
C ASP A 19 4.30 12.33 53.72
N GLU A 20 4.65 11.28 52.96
CA GLU A 20 4.39 9.90 53.33
C GLU A 20 5.20 9.53 54.59
N ILE A 21 6.47 9.92 54.64
CA ILE A 21 7.34 9.68 55.80
C ILE A 21 6.86 10.48 57.01
N ASN A 22 6.50 11.76 56.83
CA ASN A 22 6.02 12.61 57.93
C ASN A 22 4.75 12.02 58.59
N ARG A 23 3.78 11.56 57.79
CA ARG A 23 2.54 10.93 58.30
C ARG A 23 2.81 9.64 59.07
N HIS A 24 3.69 8.80 58.54
CA HIS A 24 4.06 7.56 59.22
C HIS A 24 4.81 7.84 60.53
N LEU A 25 5.71 8.82 60.55
CA LEU A 25 6.43 9.21 61.76
C LEU A 25 5.50 9.79 62.82
N SER A 26 4.54 10.64 62.43
CA SER A 26 3.59 11.22 63.38
C SER A 26 2.73 10.14 64.04
N GLY A 27 2.31 9.11 63.30
CA GLY A 27 1.53 8.00 63.86
C GLY A 27 2.33 7.20 64.90
N VAL A 28 3.55 6.79 64.56
CA VAL A 28 4.41 6.01 65.47
C VAL A 28 4.80 6.82 66.71
N LEU A 29 5.07 8.12 66.55
CA LEU A 29 5.44 8.99 67.66
C LEU A 29 4.26 9.28 68.59
N ASP A 30 3.08 9.58 68.06
CA ASP A 30 1.88 9.87 68.87
C ASP A 30 1.45 8.64 69.69
N GLU A 31 1.49 7.44 69.10
CA GLU A 31 1.23 6.18 69.82
C GLU A 31 2.20 5.98 70.99
N THR A 32 3.49 6.26 70.78
CA THR A 32 4.52 6.07 71.80
C THR A 32 4.45 7.14 72.89
N THR A 33 4.19 8.40 72.54
CA THR A 33 4.16 9.54 73.49
C THR A 33 2.83 9.70 74.21
N GLY A 34 1.75 9.07 73.73
CA GLY A 34 0.43 9.11 74.37
C GLY A 34 0.44 8.62 75.82
N ARG A 35 1.29 7.63 76.15
CA ARG A 35 1.46 7.13 77.52
C ARG A 35 2.01 8.16 78.50
N TRP A 36 2.67 9.21 78.00
CA TRP A 36 3.28 10.28 78.79
C TRP A 36 2.45 11.57 78.76
N GLY A 37 1.27 11.55 78.12
CA GLY A 37 0.38 12.72 78.02
C GLY A 37 0.87 13.80 77.06
N ILE A 38 1.87 13.51 76.22
CA ILE A 38 2.42 14.45 75.24
C ILE A 38 1.77 14.18 73.88
N LYS A 39 1.07 15.18 73.32
CA LYS A 39 0.51 15.13 71.96
C LYS A 39 1.51 15.67 70.96
N VAL A 40 1.78 14.90 69.90
CA VAL A 40 2.67 15.32 68.81
C VAL A 40 1.82 16.00 67.73
N THR A 41 1.91 17.33 67.62
CA THR A 41 1.08 18.09 66.68
C THR A 41 1.51 17.95 65.22
N ARG A 42 2.82 17.96 64.94
CA ARG A 42 3.37 17.84 63.59
C ARG A 42 4.82 17.37 63.62
N VAL A 43 5.18 16.52 62.66
CA VAL A 43 6.55 16.09 62.42
C VAL A 43 6.96 16.50 61.02
N GLU A 44 8.11 17.12 60.89
CA GLU A 44 8.69 17.51 59.60
C GLU A 44 10.15 17.08 59.52
N ILE A 45 10.51 16.42 58.43
CA ILE A 45 11.89 16.12 58.10
C ILE A 45 12.55 17.39 57.58
N LYS A 46 13.66 17.83 58.19
CA LYS A 46 14.41 19.02 57.73
C LYS A 46 15.17 18.78 56.43
N ALA A 47 16.05 17.80 56.39
CA ALA A 47 16.86 17.46 55.23
C ALA A 47 17.27 15.97 55.30
N ILE A 48 17.44 15.36 54.13
CA ILE A 48 18.05 14.03 53.98
C ILE A 48 19.28 14.27 53.13
N GLU A 49 20.46 14.14 53.73
CA GLU A 49 21.74 14.41 53.08
C GLU A 49 22.44 13.07 52.75
N PRO A 50 22.31 12.55 51.51
CA PRO A 50 23.05 11.36 51.12
C PRO A 50 24.56 11.69 50.98
N PRO A 51 25.46 10.72 51.26
CA PRO A 51 26.89 10.92 51.07
C PRO A 51 27.23 11.15 49.58
N PRO A 52 28.31 11.89 49.28
CA PRO A 52 28.63 12.33 47.92
C PRO A 52 28.76 11.18 46.90
N SER A 53 29.32 10.04 47.31
CA SER A 53 29.45 8.85 46.46
C SER A 53 28.11 8.31 45.92
N ILE A 54 27.04 8.43 46.70
CA ILE A 54 25.69 8.01 46.30
C ILE A 54 25.05 9.03 45.37
N ARG A 55 25.26 10.34 45.62
CA ARG A 55 24.77 11.41 44.73
C ARG A 55 25.35 11.28 43.32
N ASP A 56 26.66 11.05 43.23
CA ASP A 56 27.34 10.88 41.94
C ASP A 56 26.85 9.62 41.19
N SER A 57 26.62 8.53 41.93
CA SER A 57 26.08 7.29 41.37
C SER A 57 24.65 7.49 40.86
N MET A 58 23.82 8.19 41.62
CA MET A 58 22.45 8.52 41.22
C MET A 58 22.41 9.47 40.04
N GLU A 59 23.26 10.50 40.00
CA GLU A 59 23.33 11.41 38.86
C GLU A 59 23.70 10.66 37.57
N LYS A 60 24.70 9.78 37.66
CA LYS A 60 25.10 8.92 36.53
C LYS A 60 23.97 7.98 36.10
N GLN A 61 23.27 7.36 37.05
CA GLN A 61 22.13 6.50 36.76
C GLN A 61 20.96 7.26 36.15
N MET A 62 20.58 8.41 36.72
CA MET A 62 19.50 9.26 36.19
C MET A 62 19.81 9.78 34.79
N ARG A 63 21.07 10.11 34.52
CA ARG A 63 21.51 10.52 33.18
C ARG A 63 21.37 9.36 32.20
N ALA A 64 21.89 8.19 32.55
CA ALA A 64 21.80 7.00 31.70
C ALA A 64 20.34 6.59 31.43
N GLU A 65 19.47 6.66 32.44
CA GLU A 65 18.05 6.34 32.30
C GLU A 65 17.31 7.38 31.45
N ARG A 66 17.61 8.68 31.62
CA ARG A 66 17.07 9.73 30.74
C ARG A 66 17.53 9.54 29.31
N ASP A 67 18.82 9.29 29.08
CA ASP A 67 19.38 9.07 27.76
C ASP A 67 18.76 7.83 27.09
N ARG A 68 18.58 6.74 27.85
CA ARG A 68 17.88 5.53 27.40
C ARG A 68 16.43 5.84 27.00
N ARG A 69 15.67 6.54 27.85
CA ARG A 69 14.28 6.90 27.56
C ARG A 69 14.17 7.82 26.35
N ALA A 70 15.06 8.80 26.23
CA ALA A 70 15.11 9.69 25.08
C ALA A 70 15.41 8.92 23.78
N ALA A 71 16.35 7.96 23.82
CA ALA A 71 16.67 7.13 22.66
C ALA A 71 15.50 6.24 22.23
N ILE A 72 14.79 5.61 23.18
CA ILE A 72 13.60 4.80 22.91
C ILE A 72 12.51 5.66 22.28
N LEU A 73 12.20 6.80 22.88
CA LEU A 73 11.15 7.69 22.40
C LEU A 73 11.45 8.24 20.99
N ASN A 74 12.72 8.54 20.71
CA ASN A 74 13.14 8.97 19.39
C ASN A 74 13.02 7.83 18.36
N ALA A 75 13.44 6.62 18.71
CA ALA A 75 13.30 5.45 17.84
C ALA A 75 11.82 5.13 17.53
N GLU A 76 10.94 5.24 18.53
CA GLU A 76 9.50 5.10 18.36
C GLU A 76 8.92 6.20 17.47
N GLY A 77 9.35 7.45 17.65
CA GLY A 77 8.95 8.56 16.78
C GLY A 77 9.36 8.35 15.33
N ILE A 78 10.58 7.89 15.08
CA ILE A 78 11.08 7.56 13.73
C ILE A 78 10.25 6.42 13.12
N LYS A 79 10.03 5.33 13.85
CA LYS A 79 9.21 4.20 13.39
C LYS A 79 7.80 4.65 13.02
N GLN A 80 7.16 5.44 13.89
CA GLN A 80 5.80 5.92 13.66
C GLN A 80 5.74 6.86 12.45
N SER A 81 6.73 7.75 12.29
CA SER A 81 6.82 8.63 11.11
C SER A 81 6.97 7.84 9.82
N GLN A 82 7.79 6.78 9.82
CA GLN A 82 7.99 5.93 8.64
C GLN A 82 6.73 5.17 8.25
N ILE A 83 6.02 4.60 9.24
CA ILE A 83 4.73 3.93 9.01
C ILE A 83 3.72 4.89 8.40
N LEU A 84 3.56 6.08 9.00
CA LEU A 84 2.60 7.07 8.50
C LEU A 84 2.93 7.54 7.09
N THR A 85 4.22 7.71 6.77
CA THR A 85 4.67 8.07 5.42
C THR A 85 4.35 6.97 4.42
N ALA A 86 4.69 5.72 4.74
CA ALA A 86 4.41 4.58 3.88
C ALA A 86 2.91 4.37 3.65
N ASP A 87 2.09 4.55 4.69
CA ASP A 87 0.63 4.48 4.59
C ASP A 87 0.07 5.62 3.74
N GLY A 88 0.60 6.84 3.90
CA GLY A 88 0.24 7.99 3.06
C GLY A 88 0.58 7.76 1.59
N ASP A 89 1.77 7.23 1.31
CA ASP A 89 2.22 6.90 -0.05
C ASP A 89 1.35 5.81 -0.68
N ARG A 90 1.04 4.75 0.07
CA ARG A 90 0.14 3.68 -0.36
C ARG A 90 -1.25 4.22 -0.69
N GLN A 91 -1.84 5.00 0.22
CA GLN A 91 -3.16 5.59 0.00
C GLN A 91 -3.16 6.53 -1.20
N GLY A 92 -2.13 7.38 -1.32
CA GLY A 92 -1.94 8.26 -2.46
C GLY A 92 -1.82 7.51 -3.78
N ALA A 93 -1.07 6.40 -3.82
CA ALA A 93 -0.93 5.57 -5.01
C ALA A 93 -2.28 4.94 -5.43
N ILE A 94 -3.06 4.44 -4.47
CA ILE A 94 -4.38 3.87 -4.72
C ILE A 94 -5.33 4.95 -5.28
N LEU A 95 -5.38 6.12 -4.65
CA LEU A 95 -6.25 7.22 -5.09
C LEU A 95 -5.87 7.73 -6.48
N ARG A 96 -4.57 7.83 -6.79
CA ARG A 96 -4.11 8.18 -8.14
C ARG A 96 -4.54 7.14 -9.17
N ALA A 97 -4.32 5.85 -8.89
CA ALA A 97 -4.73 4.77 -9.80
C ALA A 97 -6.25 4.75 -10.03
N GLN A 98 -7.05 5.00 -8.98
CA GLN A 98 -8.50 5.12 -9.08
C GLN A 98 -8.90 6.33 -9.92
N GLY A 99 -8.32 7.51 -9.65
CA GLY A 99 -8.59 8.72 -10.41
C GLY A 99 -8.21 8.60 -11.89
N GLU A 100 -7.09 7.96 -12.20
CA GLU A 100 -6.69 7.68 -13.59
C GLU A 100 -7.67 6.73 -14.29
N ARG A 101 -8.13 5.69 -13.59
CA ARG A 101 -9.14 4.77 -14.13
C ARG A 101 -10.44 5.51 -14.44
N GLU A 102 -10.93 6.30 -13.49
CA GLU A 102 -12.16 7.06 -13.63
C GLU A 102 -12.05 8.11 -14.75
N ALA A 103 -10.93 8.83 -14.81
CA ALA A 103 -10.66 9.79 -15.88
C ALA A 103 -10.67 9.12 -17.26
N ARG A 104 -10.05 7.93 -17.40
CA ARG A 104 -10.08 7.17 -18.67
C ARG A 104 -11.49 6.74 -19.06
N ILE A 105 -12.30 6.28 -18.10
CA ILE A 105 -13.69 5.90 -18.35
C ILE A 105 -14.50 7.11 -18.82
N LEU A 106 -14.42 8.22 -18.07
CA LEU A 106 -15.16 9.44 -18.39
C LEU A 106 -14.77 10.01 -19.77
N GLN A 107 -13.49 9.94 -20.10
CA GLN A 107 -12.99 10.34 -21.42
C GLN A 107 -13.56 9.45 -22.53
N ALA A 108 -13.53 8.12 -22.34
CA ALA A 108 -14.07 7.17 -23.31
C ALA A 108 -15.58 7.35 -23.51
N GLU A 109 -16.34 7.59 -22.43
CA GLU A 109 -17.76 7.89 -22.47
C GLU A 109 -18.05 9.21 -23.20
N GLY A 110 -17.28 10.25 -22.91
CA GLY A 110 -17.39 11.54 -23.59
C GLY A 110 -17.12 11.42 -25.10
N GLN A 111 -16.10 10.66 -25.49
CA GLN A 111 -15.79 10.37 -26.89
C GLN A 111 -16.89 9.56 -27.57
N ALA A 112 -17.39 8.50 -26.92
CA ALA A 112 -18.48 7.69 -27.45
C ALA A 112 -19.75 8.53 -27.67
N LYS A 113 -20.11 9.38 -26.70
CA LYS A 113 -21.25 10.29 -26.83
C LYS A 113 -21.07 11.32 -27.95
N ALA A 114 -19.86 11.88 -28.10
CA ALA A 114 -19.54 12.79 -29.19
C ALA A 114 -19.68 12.09 -30.56
N ILE A 115 -19.13 10.89 -30.71
CA ILE A 115 -19.25 10.08 -31.94
C ILE A 115 -20.71 9.76 -32.23
N GLN A 116 -21.49 9.33 -31.23
CA GLN A 116 -22.92 9.06 -31.40
C GLN A 116 -23.69 10.32 -31.85
N THR A 117 -23.36 11.49 -31.29
CA THR A 117 -24.02 12.75 -31.67
C THR A 117 -23.71 13.11 -33.12
N VAL A 118 -22.44 13.02 -33.53
CA VAL A 118 -22.03 13.27 -34.92
C VAL A 118 -22.65 12.25 -35.86
N PHE A 119 -22.62 10.96 -35.50
CA PHE A 119 -23.21 9.87 -36.27
C PHE A 119 -24.70 10.10 -36.51
N ASN A 120 -25.46 10.42 -35.45
CA ASN A 120 -26.89 10.68 -35.54
C ASN A 120 -27.19 11.92 -36.39
N ALA A 121 -26.40 13.00 -36.25
CA ALA A 121 -26.54 14.20 -37.06
C ALA A 121 -26.29 13.94 -38.55
N VAL A 122 -25.26 13.16 -38.88
CA VAL A 122 -24.93 12.76 -40.26
C VAL A 122 -26.04 11.88 -40.85
N HIS A 123 -26.55 10.90 -40.09
CA HIS A 123 -27.65 10.04 -40.56
C HIS A 123 -28.94 10.83 -40.79
N ALA A 124 -29.29 11.74 -39.88
CA ALA A 124 -30.47 12.60 -40.02
C ALA A 124 -30.37 13.55 -41.23
N ALA A 125 -29.16 13.98 -41.59
CA ALA A 125 -28.93 14.84 -42.76
C ALA A 125 -29.00 14.09 -44.11
N ASN A 126 -29.02 12.75 -44.11
CA ASN A 126 -29.08 11.88 -45.29
C ASN A 126 -28.18 12.35 -46.46
N PRO A 127 -26.86 12.49 -46.26
CA PRO A 127 -25.97 13.05 -47.27
C PRO A 127 -25.89 12.16 -48.51
N ASP A 128 -25.78 12.77 -49.70
CA ASP A 128 -25.62 12.05 -50.96
C ASP A 128 -24.34 11.21 -50.95
N SER A 129 -24.46 9.94 -51.34
CA SER A 129 -23.41 8.92 -51.47
C SER A 129 -22.13 9.42 -52.17
N LYS A 130 -22.28 10.31 -53.16
CA LYS A 130 -21.15 10.89 -53.91
C LYS A 130 -20.29 11.83 -53.06
N VAL A 131 -20.88 12.53 -52.09
CA VAL A 131 -20.17 13.46 -51.20
C VAL A 131 -19.34 12.69 -50.17
N LEU A 132 -19.85 11.57 -49.64
CA LEU A 132 -19.10 10.69 -48.75
C LEU A 132 -17.89 10.06 -49.45
N ALA A 133 -18.07 9.63 -50.71
CA ALA A 133 -16.98 9.09 -51.53
C ALA A 133 -15.86 10.13 -51.77
N TYR A 134 -16.23 11.40 -51.97
CA TYR A 134 -15.26 12.49 -52.12
C TYR A 134 -14.52 12.79 -50.81
N GLN A 135 -15.21 12.80 -49.66
CA GLN A 135 -14.58 12.96 -48.34
C GLN A 135 -13.63 11.80 -48.02
N TYR A 136 -14.01 10.57 -48.38
CA TYR A 136 -13.14 9.40 -48.25
C TYR A 136 -11.87 9.54 -49.10
N LEU A 137 -11.98 9.95 -50.36
CA LEU A 137 -10.84 10.23 -51.25
C LEU A 137 -9.92 11.32 -50.68
N GLN A 138 -10.47 12.34 -50.02
CA GLN A 138 -9.70 13.37 -49.31
C GLN A 138 -9.06 12.90 -47.98
N ALA A 139 -9.59 11.85 -47.35
CA ALA A 139 -9.01 11.25 -46.15
C ALA A 139 -7.83 10.31 -46.47
N LEU A 140 -7.76 9.75 -47.68
CA LEU A 140 -6.67 8.85 -48.10
C LEU A 140 -5.25 9.42 -47.95
N PRO A 141 -4.95 10.68 -48.30
CA PRO A 141 -3.63 11.27 -48.10
C PRO A 141 -3.20 11.33 -46.62
N GLN A 142 -4.15 11.58 -45.71
CA GLN A 142 -3.89 11.64 -44.26
C GLN A 142 -3.55 10.25 -43.69
N ILE A 143 -4.20 9.21 -44.22
CA ILE A 143 -3.93 7.82 -43.87
C ILE A 143 -2.58 7.36 -44.45
N ALA A 144 -2.20 7.86 -45.63
CA ALA A 144 -0.90 7.57 -46.26
C ALA A 144 0.29 8.27 -45.59
N ALA A 145 0.07 9.39 -44.91
CA ALA A 145 1.13 10.18 -44.25
C ALA A 145 1.50 9.70 -42.83
N GLY A 146 0.83 8.68 -42.28
CA GLY A 146 1.13 8.12 -40.96
C GLY A 146 2.39 7.21 -40.96
N PRO A 147 3.29 7.30 -39.96
CA PRO A 147 4.62 6.68 -39.99
C PRO A 147 4.68 5.14 -39.95
N SER A 148 3.56 4.42 -39.90
CA SER A 148 3.50 2.94 -39.77
C SER A 148 2.66 2.22 -40.82
N ASN A 149 2.30 2.86 -41.93
CA ASN A 149 1.34 2.28 -42.89
C ASN A 149 2.01 1.33 -43.91
N LYS A 150 2.34 0.11 -43.48
CA LYS A 150 2.90 -0.97 -44.35
C LYS A 150 1.89 -2.05 -44.76
N VAL A 151 0.66 -2.01 -44.25
CA VAL A 151 -0.38 -3.01 -44.61
C VAL A 151 -1.29 -2.41 -45.67
N TRP A 152 -0.99 -2.72 -46.93
CA TRP A 152 -1.78 -2.32 -48.08
C TRP A 152 -3.00 -3.25 -48.22
N ILE A 153 -4.16 -2.82 -47.73
CA ILE A 153 -5.44 -3.53 -47.92
C ILE A 153 -6.07 -3.01 -49.20
N ILE A 154 -6.05 -3.82 -50.26
CA ILE A 154 -6.84 -3.55 -51.47
C ILE A 154 -8.30 -3.89 -51.14
N PRO A 155 -9.24 -2.93 -51.21
CA PRO A 155 -10.65 -3.26 -51.12
C PRO A 155 -11.06 -4.08 -52.35
N ALA A 156 -11.82 -5.16 -52.17
CA ALA A 156 -12.27 -6.05 -53.24
C ALA A 156 -13.01 -5.34 -54.40
N GLU A 157 -13.54 -4.14 -54.14
CA GLU A 157 -14.19 -3.31 -55.15
C GLU A 157 -13.21 -2.71 -56.17
N LEU A 158 -11.93 -2.51 -55.81
CA LEU A 158 -10.89 -2.07 -56.75
C LEU A 158 -10.49 -3.20 -57.71
N THR A 159 -10.47 -4.45 -57.24
CA THR A 159 -10.17 -5.63 -58.06
C THR A 159 -11.25 -5.87 -59.10
N LYS A 160 -12.53 -5.71 -58.74
CA LYS A 160 -13.66 -5.81 -59.70
C LYS A 160 -13.62 -4.74 -60.79
N ALA A 161 -13.23 -3.51 -60.43
CA ALA A 161 -13.06 -2.43 -61.41
C ALA A 161 -11.90 -2.70 -62.37
N LEU A 162 -10.83 -3.36 -61.89
CA LEU A 162 -9.66 -3.71 -62.68
C LEU A 162 -9.92 -4.88 -63.63
N GLU A 163 -10.74 -5.87 -63.26
CA GLU A 163 -11.21 -6.94 -64.16
C GLU A 163 -12.03 -6.38 -65.35
N GLY A 164 -12.85 -5.35 -65.11
CA GLY A 164 -13.58 -4.67 -66.18
C GLY A 164 -12.67 -3.94 -67.19
N ILE A 165 -11.51 -3.46 -66.73
CA ILE A 165 -10.51 -2.78 -67.57
C ILE A 165 -9.58 -3.80 -68.24
N SER A 166 -9.21 -4.89 -67.56
CA SER A 166 -8.39 -5.96 -68.14
C SER A 166 -9.15 -6.78 -69.18
N GLY A 167 -10.47 -6.96 -69.02
CA GLY A 167 -11.33 -7.55 -70.06
C GLY A 167 -11.45 -6.67 -71.30
N ALA A 168 -11.34 -5.35 -71.16
CA ALA A 168 -11.35 -4.39 -72.27
C ALA A 168 -9.96 -4.16 -72.90
N LEU A 169 -8.89 -4.59 -72.22
CA LEU A 169 -7.49 -4.36 -72.60
C LEU A 169 -6.66 -5.67 -72.56
N GLY A 170 -7.28 -6.83 -72.81
CA GLY A 170 -6.72 -8.15 -72.47
C GLY A 170 -6.24 -9.00 -73.65
N GLY A 171 -5.67 -8.38 -74.69
CA GLY A 171 -5.08 -9.10 -75.83
C GLY A 171 -3.56 -9.09 -75.92
N LEU A 172 -2.87 -8.29 -75.09
CA LEU A 172 -1.42 -8.09 -75.19
C LEU A 172 -0.87 -7.78 -73.80
N LEU A 173 -0.37 -8.80 -73.11
CA LEU A 173 0.80 -8.79 -72.22
C LEU A 173 1.04 -10.24 -71.74
N PRO A 174 2.31 -10.69 -71.66
CA PRO A 174 2.65 -12.07 -71.32
C PRO A 174 2.54 -12.34 -69.82
N GLU A 175 2.00 -13.52 -69.54
CA GLU A 175 1.96 -14.23 -68.27
C GLU A 175 3.31 -14.22 -67.54
N THR A 176 3.44 -13.43 -66.47
CA THR A 176 4.42 -13.68 -65.40
C THR A 176 3.83 -13.31 -64.04
N GLY A 177 3.24 -14.31 -63.38
CA GLY A 177 2.86 -14.26 -61.97
C GLY A 177 2.83 -15.67 -61.41
N GLY A 178 3.84 -16.02 -60.62
CA GLY A 178 3.93 -17.33 -59.97
C GLY A 178 2.78 -17.56 -58.96
N PRO A 179 2.48 -18.82 -58.62
CA PRO A 179 1.36 -19.15 -57.75
C PRO A 179 1.59 -18.61 -56.34
N ILE A 180 0.71 -17.72 -55.87
CA ILE A 180 0.59 -17.38 -54.46
C ILE A 180 -0.16 -18.54 -53.81
N THR A 181 0.57 -19.40 -53.10
CA THR A 181 0.00 -20.44 -52.26
C THR A 181 -0.81 -19.78 -51.14
N THR A 182 -2.12 -20.00 -51.16
CA THR A 182 -2.99 -19.81 -50.00
C THR A 182 -2.73 -20.95 -49.02
N GLU A 183 -1.87 -20.71 -48.03
CA GLU A 183 -1.91 -21.50 -46.79
C GLU A 183 -2.76 -20.75 -45.76
N PRO A 184 -3.71 -21.42 -45.08
CA PRO A 184 -4.43 -20.81 -43.97
C PRO A 184 -3.47 -20.65 -42.79
N VAL A 185 -3.28 -19.42 -42.32
CA VAL A 185 -2.58 -19.16 -41.05
C VAL A 185 -3.43 -19.75 -39.93
N VAL A 186 -3.04 -20.93 -39.45
CA VAL A 186 -3.63 -21.58 -38.29
C VAL A 186 -3.18 -20.84 -37.03
N GLU A 187 -4.15 -20.23 -36.38
CA GLU A 187 -4.10 -19.52 -35.10
C GLU A 187 -3.93 -20.52 -33.94
N GLN A 188 -2.75 -21.14 -33.80
CA GLN A 188 -2.48 -22.10 -32.71
C GLN A 188 -1.18 -21.86 -31.93
N SER A 189 -0.36 -20.87 -32.28
CA SER A 189 0.95 -20.65 -31.62
C SER A 189 0.97 -19.62 -30.48
N ASN A 190 -0.13 -18.92 -30.20
CA ASN A 190 -0.12 -17.86 -29.16
C ASN A 190 -0.37 -18.37 -27.74
N GLN A 191 -0.99 -19.54 -27.54
CA GLN A 191 -1.28 -20.06 -26.19
C GLN A 191 -0.02 -20.64 -25.51
N ALA A 192 0.78 -21.42 -26.22
CA ALA A 192 2.03 -21.96 -25.67
C ALA A 192 3.05 -20.86 -25.30
N ALA A 193 3.11 -19.78 -26.09
CA ALA A 193 3.97 -18.63 -25.79
C ALA A 193 3.47 -17.82 -24.58
N LEU A 194 2.16 -17.72 -24.39
CA LEU A 194 1.56 -17.08 -23.21
C LEU A 194 1.76 -17.92 -21.95
N ASP A 195 1.61 -19.23 -22.03
CA ASP A 195 1.83 -20.15 -20.91
C ASP A 195 3.30 -20.20 -20.48
N GLN A 196 4.23 -20.13 -21.45
CA GLN A 196 5.66 -20.08 -21.17
C GLN A 196 6.07 -18.75 -20.52
N ALA A 197 5.52 -17.61 -20.99
CA ALA A 197 5.75 -16.30 -20.37
C ALA A 197 5.16 -16.20 -18.94
N LEU A 198 4.00 -16.81 -18.70
CA LEU A 198 3.40 -16.90 -17.36
C LEU A 198 4.21 -17.78 -16.40
N ALA A 199 4.74 -18.91 -16.88
CA ALA A 199 5.59 -19.79 -16.09
C ALA A 199 6.93 -19.14 -15.72
N GLU A 200 7.55 -18.40 -16.65
CA GLU A 200 8.78 -17.64 -16.37
C GLU A 200 8.52 -16.49 -15.38
N ALA A 201 7.40 -15.77 -15.50
CA ALA A 201 7.04 -14.72 -14.55
C ALA A 201 6.76 -15.26 -13.13
N GLN A 202 6.14 -16.44 -13.02
CA GLN A 202 5.89 -17.09 -11.74
C GLN A 202 7.18 -17.66 -11.10
N ALA A 203 8.11 -18.17 -11.90
CA ALA A 203 9.40 -18.66 -11.41
C ALA A 203 10.25 -17.51 -10.82
N VAL A 204 10.30 -16.36 -11.50
CA VAL A 204 11.01 -15.17 -11.01
C VAL A 204 10.35 -14.64 -9.74
N ALA A 205 9.02 -14.61 -9.67
CA ALA A 205 8.30 -14.21 -8.44
C ALA A 205 8.61 -15.14 -7.26
N ALA A 206 8.63 -16.46 -7.48
CA ALA A 206 8.95 -17.44 -6.43
C ALA A 206 10.42 -17.38 -5.98
N GLU A 207 11.36 -17.00 -6.85
CA GLU A 207 12.75 -16.76 -6.47
C GLU A 207 12.90 -15.49 -5.63
N THR A 208 12.20 -14.40 -5.99
CA THR A 208 12.20 -13.16 -5.21
C THR A 208 11.59 -13.34 -3.81
N GLU A 209 10.58 -14.21 -3.67
CA GLU A 209 9.96 -14.53 -2.38
C GLU A 209 10.90 -15.38 -1.50
N LYS A 210 11.66 -16.31 -2.10
CA LYS A 210 12.68 -17.10 -1.39
C LYS A 210 13.88 -16.26 -0.94
N GLU A 211 14.30 -15.28 -1.73
CA GLU A 211 15.32 -14.31 -1.30
C GLU A 211 14.81 -13.38 -0.19
N ALA A 212 13.55 -12.96 -0.24
CA ALA A 212 12.93 -12.15 0.81
C ALA A 212 12.87 -12.89 2.17
N VAL A 213 12.60 -14.21 2.17
CA VAL A 213 12.56 -15.03 3.40
C VAL A 213 13.96 -15.33 3.96
N ARG A 214 15.00 -15.36 3.12
CA ARG A 214 16.40 -15.59 3.55
C ARG A 214 17.02 -14.38 4.28
N GLY A 215 16.42 -13.20 4.17
CA GLY A 215 16.91 -11.94 4.72
C GLY A 215 16.46 -11.58 6.14
N LEU A 216 15.58 -12.35 6.79
CA LEU A 216 15.11 -12.04 8.14
C LEU A 216 15.94 -12.78 9.23
N PRO A 217 16.50 -12.07 10.23
CA PRO A 217 17.12 -12.72 11.39
C PRO A 217 16.05 -13.43 12.25
N THR A 218 16.24 -14.72 12.47
CA THR A 218 15.37 -15.55 13.30
C THR A 218 15.51 -15.22 14.79
N SER A 219 14.59 -14.41 15.34
CA SER A 219 14.40 -14.35 16.78
C SER A 219 13.49 -15.49 17.23
N HIS A 220 14.02 -16.44 18.00
CA HIS A 220 13.22 -17.43 18.72
C HIS A 220 12.25 -16.74 19.67
N SER A 221 10.95 -16.94 19.46
CA SER A 221 9.92 -16.63 20.45
C SER A 221 9.02 -17.86 20.62
N SER A 222 9.31 -18.62 21.67
CA SER A 222 8.45 -19.69 22.17
C SER A 222 7.17 -19.10 22.76
N TYR A 223 6.03 -19.29 22.09
CA TYR A 223 4.73 -19.15 22.72
C TYR A 223 4.00 -20.49 22.73
N SER A 224 3.75 -20.93 23.95
CA SER A 224 2.97 -22.08 24.38
C SER A 224 1.55 -22.04 23.79
N SER A 225 1.24 -22.98 22.90
CA SER A 225 -0.12 -23.26 22.42
C SER A 225 -0.89 -24.04 23.48
N GLY A 226 -1.81 -23.36 24.16
CA GLY A 226 -2.77 -23.97 25.07
C GLY A 226 -4.14 -23.33 24.89
N TYR A 227 -4.93 -23.84 23.94
CA TYR A 227 -6.38 -23.71 23.96
C TYR A 227 -7.01 -25.02 23.51
N SER A 228 -7.58 -25.72 24.48
CA SER A 228 -8.42 -26.90 24.28
C SER A 228 -9.77 -26.49 23.72
N THR A 229 -10.21 -27.24 22.72
CA THR A 229 -11.57 -27.40 22.23
C THR A 229 -12.61 -27.37 23.37
N ASN A 230 -13.59 -26.47 23.27
CA ASN A 230 -14.92 -26.66 23.85
C ASN A 230 -15.93 -26.44 22.73
N MET A 231 -16.39 -27.57 22.21
CA MET A 231 -17.44 -27.71 21.23
C MET A 231 -18.61 -28.29 22.03
N ASP A 232 -19.57 -27.45 22.41
CA ASP A 232 -20.96 -27.83 22.73
C ASP A 232 -21.77 -26.61 23.22
N ARG A 233 -23.04 -26.54 22.78
CA ARG A 233 -24.14 -25.65 23.23
C ARG A 233 -24.09 -24.18 22.78
N VAL A 234 -25.12 -23.53 22.23
CA VAL A 234 -26.55 -23.82 22.00
C VAL A 234 -27.00 -22.98 20.79
N ASP A 235 -27.49 -23.62 19.74
CA ASP A 235 -28.49 -23.01 18.85
C ASP A 235 -29.82 -23.04 19.58
N GLN A 236 -30.30 -21.86 20.00
CA GLN A 236 -31.71 -21.56 20.32
C GLN A 236 -31.81 -20.14 20.87
N ALA A 237 -32.23 -19.20 20.03
CA ALA A 237 -33.14 -18.11 20.39
C ALA A 237 -33.42 -17.27 19.14
N ASP A 238 -34.19 -17.83 18.21
CA ASP A 238 -35.02 -17.08 17.28
C ASP A 238 -36.46 -17.52 17.56
N GLU A 239 -37.22 -16.68 18.28
CA GLU A 239 -38.69 -16.57 18.33
C GLU A 239 -39.14 -15.84 19.61
N ALA A 240 -39.43 -14.53 19.46
CA ALA A 240 -40.62 -13.82 19.95
C ALA A 240 -40.40 -12.29 19.88
#